data_AF-L7UJA9-F1
#
_entry.id   AF-L7UJA9-F1
#
_cell.length_a   1.000
_cell.length_b   1.000
_cell.length_c   1.000
_cell.angle_alpha   90.00
_cell.angle_beta   90.00
_cell.angle_gamma   90.00
#
_symmetry.space_group_name_H-M   'P 1'
#
loop_
_entity.id
_entity.type
_entity.pdbx_description
1 polymer ?
#
loop_
_entity_poly.entity_id
_entity_poly.type
_entity_poly.pdbx_seq_one_letter_code
_entity_poly.pdbx_strand_id
1 'polypeptide(L)'
;MEWLPVLRFGNDTQLGVRVDGEWVVEKGGAFFDLRPSKYVPALPLLQMERGAVMDEVRRKTESSGVAWRSIGAFPVARLLETALRSRMDFWAARAIEWMEPADVDADLLDALQQIQEARWASQFVRGQARKVIRALAKQ
;
A
#
# COMPACT_ATOMS: atom_id res chain seq x y z
N MET A 1 -8.31 22.36 7.86
CA MET A 1 -7.83 21.00 8.14
C MET A 1 -6.34 21.04 7.93
N GLU A 2 -5.56 20.86 9.00
CA GLU A 2 -4.10 20.85 8.90
C GLU A 2 -3.64 19.43 8.56
N TRP A 3 -2.88 19.29 7.48
CA TRP A 3 -2.33 18.02 7.02
C TRP A 3 -0.96 18.28 6.38
N LEU A 4 -0.11 17.25 6.42
CA LEU A 4 1.22 17.28 5.85
C LEU A 4 1.21 16.53 4.50
N PRO A 5 1.39 17.22 3.36
CA PRO A 5 1.61 16.55 2.09
C PRO A 5 2.96 15.83 2.10
N VAL A 6 2.92 14.54 1.77
CA VAL A 6 4.09 13.65 1.80
C VAL A 6 4.58 13.40 0.38
N LEU A 7 3.74 12.85 -0.49
CA LEU A 7 4.16 12.41 -1.81
C LEU A 7 3.10 12.75 -2.86
N ARG A 8 3.52 13.32 -3.98
CA ARG A 8 2.65 13.48 -5.15
C ARG A 8 2.71 12.24 -6.04
N PHE A 9 1.57 11.80 -6.53
CA PHE A 9 1.47 10.69 -7.47
C PHE A 9 0.33 10.95 -8.46
N GLY A 10 0.54 10.65 -9.75
CA GLY A 10 -0.39 11.09 -10.79
C GLY A 10 -0.41 12.62 -10.97
N ASN A 11 -1.45 13.14 -11.63
CA ASN A 11 -1.51 14.55 -12.03
C ASN A 11 -2.06 15.47 -10.93
N ASP A 12 -3.02 15.00 -10.16
CA ASP A 12 -3.80 15.78 -9.20
C ASP A 12 -3.97 15.08 -7.85
N THR A 13 -3.13 14.09 -7.56
CA THR A 13 -3.26 13.24 -6.38
C THR A 13 -2.03 13.32 -5.47
N GLN A 14 -2.26 13.39 -4.17
CA GLN A 14 -1.22 13.50 -3.14
C GLN A 14 -1.51 12.58 -1.97
N LEU A 15 -0.50 11.87 -1.49
CA LEU A 15 -0.49 11.19 -0.21
C LEU A 15 -0.08 12.19 0.86
N GLY A 16 -0.72 12.13 2.01
CA GLY A 16 -0.20 12.79 3.20
C GLY A 16 -0.77 12.24 4.48
N VAL A 17 -0.48 12.94 5.56
CA VAL A 17 -0.86 12.56 6.91
C VAL A 17 -1.48 13.73 7.63
N ARG A 18 -2.57 13.47 8.37
CA ARG A 18 -3.20 14.45 9.24
C ARG A 18 -2.44 14.58 10.56
N VAL A 19 -2.73 15.66 11.30
CA VAL A 19 -2.11 15.92 12.62
C VAL A 19 -2.39 14.80 13.64
N ASP A 20 -3.50 14.08 13.49
CA ASP A 20 -3.86 12.91 14.30
C ASP A 20 -3.13 11.62 13.89
N GLY A 21 -2.27 11.66 12.87
CA GLY A 21 -1.54 10.52 12.35
C GLY A 21 -2.29 9.69 11.31
N GLU A 22 -3.52 10.07 10.94
CA GLU A 22 -4.26 9.37 9.90
C GLU A 22 -3.71 9.67 8.50
N TRP A 23 -3.44 8.60 7.74
CA TRP A 23 -3.06 8.71 6.34
C TRP A 23 -4.26 9.09 5.46
N VAL A 24 -4.04 10.02 4.54
CA VAL A 24 -5.06 10.52 3.62
C VAL A 24 -4.51 10.61 2.20
N VAL A 25 -5.41 10.52 1.23
CA VAL A 25 -5.16 10.92 -0.16
C VAL A 25 -5.97 12.17 -0.46
N GLU A 26 -5.32 13.20 -0.95
CA GLU A 26 -5.97 14.36 -1.57
C GLU A 26 -6.00 14.14 -3.08
N LYS A 27 -7.17 14.32 -3.71
CA LYS A 27 -7.34 14.23 -5.16
C LYS A 27 -8.29 15.31 -5.65
N GLY A 28 -7.80 16.21 -6.50
CA GLY A 28 -8.62 17.26 -7.10
C GLY A 28 -9.34 18.16 -6.09
N GLY A 29 -8.73 18.40 -4.93
CA GLY A 29 -9.26 19.16 -3.80
C GLY A 29 -10.06 18.34 -2.78
N ALA A 30 -10.35 17.06 -3.05
CA ALA A 30 -11.11 16.19 -2.16
C ALA A 30 -10.19 15.27 -1.33
N PHE A 31 -10.49 15.12 -0.04
CA PHE A 31 -9.73 14.25 0.86
C PHE A 31 -10.41 12.89 1.06
N PHE A 32 -9.61 11.83 1.01
CA PHE A 32 -10.01 10.44 1.22
C PHE A 32 -9.21 9.83 2.37
N ASP A 33 -9.89 9.40 3.42
CA ASP A 33 -9.26 8.74 4.58
C ASP A 33 -8.82 7.33 4.22
N LEU A 34 -7.55 7.01 4.48
CA LEU A 34 -6.99 5.67 4.29
C LEU A 34 -7.20 4.84 5.55
N ARG A 35 -8.42 4.36 5.74
CA ARG A 35 -8.76 3.39 6.80
C ARG A 35 -8.54 1.97 6.30
N PRO A 36 -8.40 0.96 7.18
CA PRO A 36 -8.04 -0.43 6.81
C PRO A 36 -8.82 -1.05 5.63
N SER A 37 -10.02 -0.57 5.32
CA SER A 37 -10.87 -1.06 4.23
C SER A 37 -10.91 -0.17 2.98
N LYS A 38 -10.14 0.93 2.90
CA LYS A 38 -10.27 1.95 1.84
C LYS A 38 -8.94 2.53 1.31
N TYR A 39 -7.96 1.67 1.03
CA TYR A 39 -6.71 2.11 0.36
C TYR A 39 -6.82 2.25 -1.16
N VAL A 40 -8.03 2.12 -1.73
CA VAL A 40 -8.27 2.23 -3.18
C VAL A 40 -7.68 3.52 -3.79
N PRO A 41 -7.84 4.71 -3.19
CA PRO A 41 -7.24 5.94 -3.72
C PRO A 41 -5.70 5.94 -3.74
N ALA A 42 -5.08 5.10 -2.92
CA ALA A 42 -3.63 4.97 -2.80
C ALA A 42 -3.04 3.86 -3.70
N LEU A 43 -3.86 3.04 -4.36
CA LEU A 43 -3.38 2.00 -5.29
C LEU A 43 -2.41 2.50 -6.37
N PRO A 44 -2.57 3.71 -6.94
CA PRO A 44 -1.60 4.22 -7.92
C PRO A 44 -0.17 4.35 -7.40
N LEU A 45 0.05 4.39 -6.08
CA LEU A 45 1.40 4.32 -5.50
C LEU A 45 2.14 3.06 -5.95
N LEU A 46 1.43 1.93 -6.12
CA LEU A 46 2.01 0.65 -6.57
C LEU A 46 2.60 0.69 -7.99
N GLN A 47 2.34 1.76 -8.75
CA GLN A 47 2.95 1.98 -10.07
C GLN A 47 4.32 2.64 -9.98
N MET A 48 4.68 3.18 -8.80
CA MET A 48 5.96 3.80 -8.54
C MET A 48 6.96 2.77 -8.00
N GLU A 49 8.24 3.14 -7.98
CA GLU A 49 9.28 2.32 -7.36
C GLU A 49 9.13 2.38 -5.82
N ARG A 50 9.08 1.21 -5.17
CA ARG A 50 8.78 1.10 -3.73
C ARG A 50 9.81 1.82 -2.87
N GLY A 51 11.10 1.66 -3.15
CA GLY A 51 12.18 2.31 -2.43
C GLY A 51 12.02 3.82 -2.44
N ALA A 52 11.81 4.42 -3.60
CA ALA A 52 11.58 5.85 -3.78
C ALA A 52 10.34 6.35 -3.02
N VAL A 53 9.24 5.58 -3.01
CA VAL A 53 8.05 5.93 -2.21
C VAL A 53 8.37 5.90 -0.72
N MET A 54 8.96 4.82 -0.23
CA MET A 54 9.24 4.65 1.21
C MET A 54 10.28 5.65 1.71
N ASP A 55 11.28 5.97 0.88
CA ASP A 55 12.28 6.99 1.18
C ASP A 55 11.68 8.39 1.24
N GLU A 56 10.80 8.75 0.31
CA GLU A 56 10.12 10.04 0.35
C GLU A 56 9.17 10.15 1.54
N VAL A 57 8.42 9.09 1.82
CA VAL A 57 7.56 8.98 3.01
C VAL A 57 8.38 9.22 4.27
N ARG A 58 9.49 8.50 4.46
CA ARG A 58 10.39 8.63 5.60
C ARG A 58 10.96 10.04 5.71
N ARG A 59 11.54 10.56 4.62
CA ARG A 59 12.17 11.88 4.58
C ARG A 59 11.20 13.00 4.98
N LYS A 60 9.99 12.99 4.44
CA LYS A 60 8.99 14.04 4.67
C LYS A 60 8.45 14.02 6.08
N THR A 61 8.14 12.84 6.59
CA THR A 61 7.63 12.67 7.95
C THR A 61 8.69 13.01 8.98
N GLU A 62 9.96 12.61 8.81
CA GLU A 62 11.08 13.00 9.69
C GLU A 62 11.34 14.51 9.67
N SER A 63 11.30 15.15 8.50
CA SER A 63 11.56 16.61 8.37
C SER A 63 10.47 17.51 8.97
N SER A 64 9.30 16.96 9.27
CA SER A 64 8.13 17.75 9.66
C SER A 64 8.15 18.23 11.11
N GLY A 65 9.07 17.71 11.94
CA GLY A 65 9.14 18.05 13.37
C GLY A 65 7.93 17.60 14.19
N VAL A 66 6.86 17.10 13.55
CA VAL A 66 5.77 16.39 14.19
C VAL A 66 6.37 15.15 14.80
N ALA A 67 6.15 14.93 16.10
CA ALA A 67 6.76 13.85 16.83
C ALA A 67 6.52 12.53 16.08
N TRP A 68 7.56 12.01 15.44
CA TRP A 68 7.55 10.76 14.67
C TRP A 68 6.88 9.59 15.41
N ARG A 69 6.85 9.64 16.76
CA ARG A 69 6.14 8.68 17.61
C ARG A 69 4.61 8.69 17.48
N SER A 70 3.99 9.75 16.96
CA SER A 70 2.54 9.84 16.73
C SER A 70 2.13 9.59 15.28
N ILE A 71 3.00 9.86 14.30
CA ILE A 71 2.76 9.53 12.89
C ILE A 71 3.18 8.07 12.68
N GLY A 72 2.21 7.16 12.65
CA GLY A 72 2.47 5.76 12.30
C GLY A 72 3.10 5.65 10.92
N ALA A 73 4.00 4.66 10.73
CA ALA A 73 4.55 4.34 9.42
C ALA A 73 3.43 4.11 8.39
N PHE A 74 3.70 4.43 7.11
CA PHE A 74 2.72 4.17 6.06
C PHE A 74 2.35 2.68 6.06
N PRO A 75 1.05 2.31 6.15
CA PRO A 75 0.63 0.93 6.35
C PRO A 75 0.63 0.15 5.02
N VAL A 76 1.84 -0.18 4.55
CA VAL A 76 2.10 -0.91 3.30
C VAL A 76 1.25 -2.18 3.21
N ALA A 77 1.21 -2.99 4.27
CA ALA A 77 0.43 -4.23 4.31
C ALA A 77 -1.05 -4.01 3.93
N ARG A 78 -1.67 -2.91 4.38
CA ARG A 78 -3.08 -2.58 4.09
C ARG A 78 -3.30 -2.10 2.66
N LEU A 79 -2.33 -1.39 2.09
CA LEU A 79 -2.32 -1.04 0.68
C LEU A 79 -2.24 -2.30 -0.20
N LEU A 80 -1.31 -3.20 0.11
CA LEU A 80 -1.13 -4.46 -0.60
C LEU A 80 -2.37 -5.33 -0.49
N GLU A 81 -2.92 -5.47 0.71
CA GLU A 81 -4.15 -6.23 0.97
C GLU A 81 -5.31 -5.68 0.11
N THR A 82 -5.49 -4.36 0.10
CA THR A 82 -6.54 -3.71 -0.71
C THR A 82 -6.36 -4.02 -2.20
N ALA A 83 -5.13 -4.00 -2.71
CA ALA A 83 -4.85 -4.36 -4.10
C ALA A 83 -5.21 -5.83 -4.40
N LEU A 84 -4.79 -6.76 -3.55
CA LEU A 84 -5.06 -8.19 -3.71
C LEU A 84 -6.57 -8.49 -3.64
N ARG A 85 -7.30 -7.81 -2.73
CA ARG A 85 -8.74 -7.98 -2.55
C ARG A 85 -9.60 -7.20 -3.56
N SER A 86 -9.02 -6.27 -4.34
CA SER A 86 -9.73 -5.48 -5.35
C SER A 86 -10.32 -6.31 -6.49
N ARG A 87 -9.88 -7.56 -6.65
CA ARG A 87 -10.24 -8.47 -7.75
C ARG A 87 -9.86 -7.93 -9.13
N MET A 88 -8.84 -7.09 -9.20
CA MET A 88 -8.27 -6.57 -10.44
C MET A 88 -6.87 -7.15 -10.64
N ASP A 89 -6.69 -7.91 -11.73
CA ASP A 89 -5.42 -8.59 -12.03
C ASP A 89 -4.21 -7.64 -12.01
N PHE A 90 -4.41 -6.45 -12.59
CA PHE A 90 -3.40 -5.40 -12.62
C PHE A 90 -2.90 -4.99 -11.23
N TRP A 91 -3.81 -4.68 -10.30
CA TRP A 91 -3.42 -4.25 -8.96
C TRP A 91 -2.84 -5.39 -8.13
N ALA A 92 -3.37 -6.59 -8.30
CA ALA A 92 -2.82 -7.77 -7.64
C ALA A 92 -1.39 -8.06 -8.09
N ALA A 93 -1.09 -7.96 -9.39
CA ALA A 93 0.27 -8.10 -9.92
C ALA A 93 1.21 -7.06 -9.30
N ARG A 94 0.80 -5.78 -9.30
CA ARG A 94 1.61 -4.70 -8.72
C ARG A 94 1.85 -4.86 -7.22
N ALA A 95 0.85 -5.30 -6.47
CA ALA A 95 1.03 -5.56 -5.04
C ALA A 95 2.01 -6.71 -4.78
N ILE A 96 1.99 -7.77 -5.58
CA ILE A 96 2.96 -8.86 -5.42
C ILE A 96 4.38 -8.39 -5.77
N GLU A 97 4.55 -7.53 -6.79
CA GLU A 97 5.85 -6.93 -7.12
C GLU A 97 6.41 -6.03 -6.00
N TRP A 98 5.53 -5.33 -5.28
CA TRP A 98 5.88 -4.45 -4.17
C TRP A 98 6.10 -5.17 -2.83
N MET A 99 5.80 -6.46 -2.75
CA MET A 99 5.74 -7.14 -1.47
C MET A 99 7.13 -7.52 -0.96
N GLU A 100 7.46 -7.09 0.26
CA GLU A 100 8.61 -7.61 1.00
C GLU A 100 8.15 -8.60 2.07
N PRO A 101 9.00 -9.55 2.51
CA PRO A 101 8.64 -10.50 3.56
C PRO A 101 8.18 -9.84 4.86
N ALA A 102 8.75 -8.69 5.22
CA ALA A 102 8.40 -7.93 6.41
C ALA A 102 6.99 -7.30 6.36
N ASP A 103 6.39 -7.20 5.18
CA ASP A 103 5.04 -6.63 4.99
C ASP A 103 3.93 -7.67 5.21
N VAL A 104 4.26 -8.96 5.26
CA VAL A 104 3.25 -10.04 5.22
C VAL A 104 2.75 -10.39 6.61
N ASP A 105 1.57 -9.87 6.92
CA ASP A 105 0.77 -10.28 8.07
C ASP A 105 -0.27 -11.37 7.71
N ALA A 106 -1.06 -11.79 8.70
CA ALA A 106 -2.06 -12.85 8.55
C ALA A 106 -3.14 -12.52 7.50
N ASP A 107 -3.56 -11.25 7.40
CA ASP A 107 -4.60 -10.83 6.46
C ASP A 107 -4.06 -10.81 5.02
N LEU A 108 -2.81 -10.37 4.86
CA LEU A 108 -2.14 -10.38 3.56
C LEU A 108 -1.85 -11.82 3.09
N LEU A 109 -1.49 -12.70 4.03
CA LEU A 109 -1.33 -14.13 3.75
C LEU A 109 -2.65 -14.78 3.30
N ASP A 110 -3.76 -14.50 3.99
CA ASP A 110 -5.09 -14.95 3.58
C ASP A 110 -5.44 -14.44 2.17
N ALA A 111 -5.21 -13.14 1.89
CA ALA A 111 -5.46 -12.57 0.57
C ALA A 111 -4.63 -13.26 -0.53
N LEU A 112 -3.36 -13.57 -0.28
CA LEU A 112 -2.49 -14.32 -1.19
C LEU A 112 -3.02 -15.75 -1.43
N GLN A 113 -3.47 -16.44 -0.39
CA GLN A 113 -4.03 -17.79 -0.50
C GLN A 113 -5.30 -17.79 -1.34
N GLN A 114 -6.20 -16.84 -1.10
CA GLN A 114 -7.44 -16.69 -1.88
C GLN A 114 -7.17 -16.44 -3.37
N ILE A 115 -6.12 -15.67 -3.70
CA ILE A 115 -5.73 -15.40 -5.09
C ILE A 115 -5.33 -16.67 -5.83
N GLN A 116 -4.68 -17.65 -5.18
CA GLN A 116 -4.18 -18.85 -5.87
C GLN A 116 -5.27 -19.64 -6.59
N GLU A 117 -6.49 -19.58 -6.08
CA GLU A 117 -7.67 -20.29 -6.61
C GLU A 117 -8.69 -19.35 -7.26
N ALA A 118 -8.39 -18.04 -7.31
CA ALA A 118 -9.31 -17.03 -7.81
C ALA A 118 -9.45 -17.09 -9.34
N ARG A 119 -10.69 -17.27 -9.82
CA ARG A 119 -11.01 -17.30 -11.26
C ARG A 119 -10.65 -16.00 -12.00
N TRP A 120 -10.75 -14.85 -11.33
CA TRP A 120 -10.46 -13.54 -11.91
C TRP A 120 -8.96 -13.28 -12.08
N ALA A 121 -8.11 -13.95 -11.31
CA ALA A 121 -6.66 -13.76 -11.36
C ALA A 121 -6.05 -14.55 -12.52
N SER A 122 -5.10 -13.97 -13.24
CA SER A 122 -4.35 -14.61 -14.30
C SER A 122 -3.44 -15.70 -13.73
N GLN A 123 -3.02 -16.64 -14.60
CA GLN A 123 -2.07 -17.68 -14.21
C GLN A 123 -0.76 -17.09 -13.70
N PHE A 124 -0.34 -15.95 -14.25
CA PHE A 124 0.84 -15.22 -13.79
C PHE A 124 0.69 -14.78 -12.33
N VAL A 125 -0.40 -14.06 -12.00
CA VAL A 125 -0.66 -13.56 -10.64
C VAL A 125 -0.76 -14.72 -9.64
N ARG A 126 -1.51 -15.78 -9.97
CA ARG A 126 -1.60 -16.99 -9.13
C ARG A 126 -0.23 -17.63 -8.91
N GLY A 127 0.59 -17.69 -9.95
CA GLY A 127 1.94 -18.22 -9.91
C GLY A 127 2.87 -17.40 -9.00
N GLN A 128 2.81 -16.07 -9.08
CA GLN A 128 3.59 -15.19 -8.23
C GLN A 128 3.16 -15.29 -6.75
N ALA A 129 1.85 -15.31 -6.47
CA ALA A 129 1.34 -15.50 -5.12
C ALA A 129 1.83 -16.81 -4.48
N ARG A 130 1.88 -17.91 -5.26
CA ARG A 130 2.47 -19.20 -4.81
C ARG A 130 3.96 -19.09 -4.50
N LYS A 131 4.72 -18.34 -5.30
CA LYS A 131 6.16 -18.14 -5.06
C LYS A 131 6.39 -17.37 -3.75
N VAL A 132 5.63 -16.30 -3.52
CA VAL A 132 5.70 -15.53 -2.26
C VAL A 132 5.41 -16.42 -1.05
N ILE A 133 4.29 -17.15 -1.06
CA ILE A 133 3.91 -18.02 0.06
C ILE A 133 5.00 -19.08 0.35
N ARG A 134 5.60 -19.67 -0.69
CA ARG A 134 6.70 -20.63 -0.53
C ARG A 134 7.97 -20.00 0.02
N ALA A 135 8.24 -18.73 -0.29
CA ALA A 135 9.40 -18.02 0.23
C ALA A 135 9.24 -17.71 1.74
N LEU A 136 8.02 -17.36 2.16
CA LEU A 136 7.70 -17.12 3.57
C LEU A 136 7.83 -18.39 4.42
N ALA A 137 7.43 -19.55 3.89
CA ALA A 137 7.53 -20.83 4.60
C ALA A 137 8.97 -21.34 4.85
N LYS A 138 9.98 -20.68 4.28
CA LYS A 138 11.41 -21.04 4.43
C LYS A 138 12.14 -20.17 5.45
N GLN A 139 11.46 -19.20 6.05
CA GLN A 139 11.98 -18.31 7.09
C GLN A 139 11.66 -18.90 8.47
#